data_AF-A0ABD5T2R5-F1
#
_entry.id   AF-A0ABD5T2R5-F1
#
_cell.length_a   1.000
_cell.length_b   1.000
_cell.length_c   1.000
_cell.angle_alpha   90.00
_cell.angle_beta   90.00
_cell.angle_gamma   90.00
#
_symmetry.space_group_name_H-M   'P 1'
#
loop_
_entity.id
_entity.type
_entity.pdbx_description
1 polymer ?
#
loop_
_entity_poly.entity_id
_entity_poly.type
_entity_poly.pdbx_seq_one_letter_code
_entity_poly.pdbx_strand_id
1 'polypeptide(L)' 'MTRVSVIGCGNMGSALLRGLARTDTYHLTAIDLDPEARASVADAADETTDDTDSGTADADIVV' A
#
# COMPACT_ATOMS: atom_id res chain seq x y z
N MET A 1 -2.11 14.35 6.77
CA MET A 1 -1.63 13.24 5.95
C MET A 1 -1.85 11.98 6.78
N THR A 2 -2.74 11.09 6.36
CA THR A 2 -3.02 9.83 7.06
C THR A 2 -2.21 8.71 6.44
N ARG A 3 -1.49 7.92 7.23
CA ARG A 3 -0.63 6.83 6.77
C ARG A 3 -1.45 5.53 6.72
N VAL A 4 -1.60 4.96 5.52
CA VAL A 4 -2.38 3.74 5.30
C VAL A 4 -1.47 2.66 4.73
N SER A 5 -1.40 1.53 5.42
CA SER A 5 -0.70 0.34 4.93
C SER A 5 -1.72 -0.69 4.46
N VAL A 6 -1.53 -1.19 3.23
CA VAL A 6 -2.41 -2.21 2.63
C VAL A 6 -1.61 -3.50 2.50
N ILE A 7 -2.05 -4.56 3.19
CA ILE A 7 -1.44 -5.88 3.13
C ILE A 7 -2.16 -6.73 2.07
N GLY A 8 -1.44 -7.08 1.01
CA GLY A 8 -1.94 -7.78 -0.15
C GLY A 8 -2.22 -6.81 -1.32
N CYS A 9 -1.51 -7.00 -2.42
CA CYS A 9 -1.54 -6.19 -3.64
C CYS A 9 -2.25 -6.89 -4.81
N GLY A 10 -3.06 -7.92 -4.52
CA GLY A 10 -3.89 -8.60 -5.52
C GLY A 10 -5.02 -7.71 -6.08
N ASN A 11 -6.04 -8.33 -6.70
CA ASN A 11 -7.12 -7.60 -7.37
C ASN A 11 -7.81 -6.55 -6.47
N MET A 12 -8.13 -6.90 -5.22
CA MET A 12 -8.83 -5.99 -4.31
C MET A 12 -7.90 -4.93 -3.71
N GLY A 13 -6.74 -5.33 -3.18
CA GLY A 13 -5.80 -4.38 -2.58
C GLY A 13 -5.28 -3.35 -3.57
N SER A 14 -4.97 -3.78 -4.80
CA SER A 14 -4.55 -2.85 -5.86
C SER A 14 -5.65 -1.89 -6.32
N ALA A 15 -6.93 -2.33 -6.31
CA ALA A 15 -8.05 -1.45 -6.58
C ALA A 15 -8.26 -0.41 -5.46
N LEU A 16 -8.07 -0.82 -4.20
CA LEU A 16 -8.13 0.09 -3.05
C LEU A 16 -7.01 1.14 -3.12
N LEU A 17 -5.75 0.71 -3.30
CA LEU A 17 -4.59 1.60 -3.44
C LEU A 17 -4.81 2.64 -4.55
N ARG A 18 -5.21 2.21 -5.75
CA ARG A 18 -5.53 3.11 -6.87
C ARG A 18 -6.73 4.02 -6.63
N GLY A 19 -7.65 3.63 -5.75
CA GLY A 19 -8.76 4.47 -5.31
C GLY A 19 -8.29 5.58 -4.37
N LEU A 20 -7.50 5.20 -3.36
CA LEU A 20 -6.95 6.12 -2.36
C LEU A 20 -5.95 7.12 -2.98
N ALA A 21 -5.11 6.67 -3.91
CA ALA A 21 -4.11 7.50 -4.60
C ALA A 21 -4.71 8.64 -5.45
N ARG A 22 -6.03 8.67 -5.65
CA ARG A 22 -6.72 9.78 -6.34
C ARG A 22 -6.85 11.03 -5.47
N THR A 23 -6.50 10.96 -4.20
CA THR A 23 -6.52 12.10 -3.28
C THR A 23 -5.13 12.30 -2.67
N ASP A 24 -4.70 13.55 -2.51
CA ASP A 24 -3.42 13.88 -1.86
C ASP A 24 -3.51 13.86 -0.33
N THR A 25 -4.43 13.07 0.24
CA THR A 25 -4.73 13.05 1.68
C THR A 25 -3.95 11.95 2.42
N TYR A 26 -3.56 10.91 1.69
CA TYR A 26 -2.99 9.68 2.23
C TYR A 26 -1.52 9.54 1.86
N HIS A 27 -0.76 8.90 2.74
CA HIS A 27 0.54 8.30 2.44
C HIS A 27 0.34 6.78 2.42
N LEU A 28 0.60 6.13 1.29
CA LEU A 28 0.23 4.75 1.03
C LEU A 28 1.45 3.83 1.02
N THR A 29 1.45 2.81 1.88
CA THR A 29 2.44 1.73 1.88
C THR A 29 1.78 0.44 1.39
N ALA A 30 2.26 -0.09 0.27
CA ALA A 30 1.77 -1.35 -0.31
C ALA A 30 2.65 -2.53 0.13
N ILE A 31 2.05 -3.55 0.74
CA ILE A 31 2.78 -4.68 1.34
C ILE A 31 2.36 -5.97 0.65
N ASP A 32 3.29 -6.68 0.00
CA ASP A 32 3.02 -8.02 -0.54
C ASP A 32 4.31 -8.83 -0.67
N LEU A 33 4.23 -10.15 -0.43
CA LEU A 33 5.34 -11.08 -0.62
C LEU A 33 5.65 -11.29 -2.11
N ASP A 34 4.65 -11.13 -2.99
CA ASP A 34 4.83 -11.22 -4.43
C ASP A 34 5.42 -9.91 -4.98
N PRO A 35 6.67 -9.92 -5.51
CA PRO A 35 7.28 -8.74 -6.09
C PRO A 35 6.55 -8.23 -7.33
N GLU A 36 5.86 -9.09 -8.10
CA GLU A 36 5.07 -8.65 -9.26
C GLU A 36 3.83 -7.87 -8.82
N ALA A 37 3.17 -8.32 -7.75
CA ALA A 37 2.03 -7.63 -7.18
C ALA A 37 2.44 -6.22 -6.69
N ARG A 38 3.58 -6.09 -6.01
CA ARG A 38 4.13 -4.78 -5.61
C ARG A 38 4.48 -3.89 -6.80
N ALA A 39 5.16 -4.44 -7.80
CA ALA A 39 5.50 -3.70 -9.01
C ALA A 39 4.25 -3.18 -9.74
N SER A 40 3.14 -3.92 -9.70
CA SER A 40 1.88 -3.55 -10.35
C SER A 40 1.18 -2.33 -9.72
N VAL A 41 1.52 -1.98 -8.47
CA VAL A 41 0.90 -0.87 -7.72
C VAL A 41 1.88 0.25 -7.35
N ALA A 42 3.13 0.17 -7.81
CA ALA A 42 4.17 1.15 -7.48
C ALA A 42 3.85 2.58 -7.96
N ASP A 43 2.93 2.73 -8.92
CA ASP A 43 2.41 4.03 -9.40
C ASP A 43 1.28 4.60 -8.53
N ALA A 44 0.72 3.78 -7.63
CA ALA A 44 -0.40 4.11 -6.76
C ALA A 44 -0.06 3.96 -5.26
N ALA A 45 1.22 3.83 -4.93
CA ALA A 45 1.73 3.76 -3.56
C ALA A 45 2.98 4.63 -3.43
N ASP A 46 3.16 5.24 -2.27
CA ASP A 46 4.36 6.04 -1.96
C ASP A 46 5.54 5.13 -1.59
N GLU A 47 5.25 3.98 -0.98
CA GLU A 47 6.23 2.98 -0.58
C GLU A 47 5.73 1.56 -0.89
N THR A 48 6.66 0.64 -1.18
CA THR A 48 6.35 -0.79 -1.30
C THR A 48 7.35 -1.60 -0.48
N THR A 49 6.88 -2.65 0.20
CA THR A 49 7.73 -3.55 0.99
C THR A 49 7.15 -4.96 1.02
N ASP A 50 7.98 -5.97 1.22
CA ASP A 50 7.55 -7.35 1.53
C ASP A 50 7.57 -7.64 3.04
N ASP A 51 8.06 -6.70 3.85
CA ASP A 51 8.10 -6.80 5.31
C ASP A 51 6.87 -6.12 5.93
N THR A 52 6.02 -6.95 6.53
CA THR A 52 4.78 -6.50 7.18
C THR A 52 5.04 -5.73 8.47
N ASP A 53 6.08 -6.09 9.23
CA ASP A 53 6.37 -5.46 10.51
C ASP A 53 6.86 -4.02 10.30
N SER A 54 7.85 -3.83 9.42
CA SER A 54 8.32 -2.48 9.08
C SER A 54 7.28 -1.69 8.30
N GLY A 55 6.52 -2.32 7.41
CA GLY A 55 5.50 -1.66 6.60
C GLY A 55 4.28 -1.16 7.39
N THR A 56 4.06 -1.65 8.61
CA THR A 56 2.92 -1.26 9.46
C THR A 56 3.31 -0.46 10.71
N ALA A 57 4.61 -0.36 11.02
CA ALA A 57 5.11 0.26 12.26
C ALA A 57 4.59 1.69 12.51
N ASP A 58 4.47 2.48 11.44
CA ASP A 58 4.06 3.89 11.49
C ASP A 58 2.68 4.13 10.83
N ALA A 59 1.87 3.09 10.63
CA ALA A 59 0.57 3.20 9.96
C ALA A 59 -0.52 3.70 10.93
N ASP A 60 -1.32 4.69 10.50
CA ASP A 60 -2.53 5.08 11.22
C ASP A 60 -3.67 4.05 10.99
N ILE A 61 -3.67 3.41 9.82
CA ILE A 61 -4.66 2.43 9.38
C ILE A 61 -3.94 1.29 8.66
N VAL A 62 -4.30 0.05 9.00
CA VAL A 62 -3.88 -1.16 8.27
C VAL A 62 -5.12 -1.83 7.68
N VAL A 63 -5.07 -2.17 6.40
CA VAL A 63 -6.15 -2.86 5.65
C VAL A 63 -5.66 -4.16 5.09
#